data_AF-A0A3R7M6X0-F1
#
_entry.id   AF-A0A3R7M6X0-F1
#
_cell.length_a   1.000
_cell.length_b   1.000
_cell.length_c   1.000
_cell.angle_alpha   90.00
_cell.angle_beta   90.00
_cell.angle_gamma   90.00
#
_symmetry.space_group_name_H-M   'P 1'
#
loop_
_entity.id
_entity.type
_entity.pdbx_description
1 polymer ?
#
loop_
_entity_poly.entity_id
_entity_poly.type
_entity_poly.pdbx_seq_one_letter_code
_entity_poly.pdbx_strand_id
1 'polypeptide(L)'
;MSKRIGAVLIDLSGTIHVDDAVIPGSIEALKKLRATNVKIKFVTNTTKESKRKLHERLSRIGFDIHKDEIFTSLTAARQLIDKRNLRPYMLIADAAKEEFCDLPSENLNAVLVGLAPEKFNYEHLTTAFRYILEGAQLIAIHKARYYKRSDGLALGPGAFVAGLEYSTGCKAEAVGKPEATFFKSALEDLGCEPAEAVMIGDDARDDVGGAMQTGLHGILVKTGKYRAGDEDLVDPKPTFVAEDFAQAVNYITETFIVNQ
;
A
#
# COMPACT_ATOMS: atom_id res chain seq x y z
N MET A 1 9.73 -25.98 -14.14
CA MET A 1 10.86 -25.04 -14.04
C MET A 1 10.36 -23.86 -13.24
N SER A 2 10.87 -23.60 -12.04
CA SER A 2 10.46 -22.39 -11.30
C SER A 2 10.95 -21.17 -12.08
N LYS A 3 10.05 -20.23 -12.38
CA LYS A 3 10.42 -18.98 -13.02
C LYS A 3 11.28 -18.19 -12.04
N ARG A 4 12.36 -17.60 -12.54
CA ARG A 4 13.27 -16.74 -11.77
C ARG A 4 12.50 -15.52 -11.27
N ILE A 5 12.65 -15.18 -9.99
CA ILE A 5 12.08 -13.95 -9.44
C ILE A 5 13.03 -12.78 -9.74
N GLY A 6 12.48 -11.72 -10.33
CA GLY A 6 13.18 -10.47 -10.65
C GLY A 6 12.90 -9.34 -9.66
N ALA A 7 11.80 -9.42 -8.89
CA ALA A 7 11.41 -8.37 -7.95
C ALA A 7 10.78 -8.91 -6.65
N VAL A 8 10.98 -8.19 -5.56
CA VAL A 8 10.30 -8.41 -4.27
C VAL A 8 9.62 -7.13 -3.82
N LEU A 9 8.30 -7.18 -3.69
CA LEU A 9 7.48 -6.18 -3.03
C LEU A 9 7.39 -6.51 -1.54
N ILE A 10 7.68 -5.54 -0.68
CA ILE A 10 7.77 -5.73 0.77
C ILE A 10 6.82 -4.75 1.46
N ASP A 11 5.80 -5.24 2.16
CA ASP A 11 5.04 -4.38 3.04
C ASP A 11 5.90 -3.85 4.21
N LEU A 12 5.54 -2.68 4.73
CA LEU A 12 6.28 -2.03 5.79
C LEU A 12 5.77 -2.40 7.20
N SER A 13 4.54 -2.02 7.52
CA SER A 13 4.03 -2.00 8.88
C SER A 13 3.32 -3.30 9.22
N GLY A 14 3.88 -4.04 10.16
CA GLY A 14 3.48 -5.41 10.48
C GLY A 14 4.40 -6.45 9.86
N THR A 15 5.20 -6.07 8.85
CA THR A 15 6.08 -6.97 8.10
C THR A 15 7.56 -6.79 8.46
N ILE A 16 8.10 -5.57 8.39
CA ILE A 16 9.51 -5.29 8.78
C ILE A 16 9.61 -4.43 10.06
N HIS A 17 8.54 -3.73 10.43
CA HIS A 17 8.47 -2.94 11.67
C HIS A 17 7.04 -2.86 12.20
N VAL A 18 6.88 -2.59 13.50
CA VAL A 18 5.61 -2.21 14.13
C VAL A 18 5.85 -0.90 14.87
N ASP A 19 5.14 0.17 14.47
CA ASP A 19 5.45 1.54 14.88
C ASP A 19 6.94 1.86 14.66
N ASP A 20 7.67 2.28 15.69
CA ASP A 20 9.12 2.55 15.61
C ASP A 20 10.00 1.33 16.00
N ALA A 21 9.39 0.17 16.29
CA ALA A 21 10.10 -1.06 16.63
C ALA A 21 10.36 -1.93 15.39
N VAL A 22 11.62 -2.24 15.14
CA VAL A 22 12.03 -3.15 14.06
C VAL A 22 11.64 -4.59 14.42
N ILE A 23 11.07 -5.33 13.46
CA ILE A 23 10.84 -6.77 13.66
C ILE A 23 12.20 -7.48 13.70
N PRO A 24 12.51 -8.29 14.73
CA PRO A 24 13.81 -8.93 14.88
C PRO A 24 14.30 -9.62 13.61
N GLY A 25 15.58 -9.43 13.27
CA GLY A 25 16.18 -10.02 12.07
C GLY A 25 15.89 -9.29 10.76
N SER A 26 14.96 -8.32 10.72
CA SER A 26 14.54 -7.70 9.45
C SER A 26 15.65 -6.93 8.73
N ILE A 27 16.53 -6.24 9.47
CA ILE A 27 17.65 -5.49 8.89
C ILE A 27 18.64 -6.45 8.22
N GLU A 28 19.03 -7.53 8.89
CA GLU A 28 19.97 -8.51 8.34
C GLU A 28 19.36 -9.30 7.18
N ALA A 29 18.06 -9.63 7.26
CA ALA A 29 17.32 -10.24 6.17
C ALA A 29 17.28 -9.32 4.94
N LEU A 30 17.04 -8.02 5.11
CA LEU A 30 17.06 -7.07 4.01
C LEU A 30 18.45 -7.00 3.36
N LYS A 31 19.54 -6.97 4.15
CA LYS A 31 20.91 -7.02 3.63
C LYS A 31 21.16 -8.30 2.82
N LYS A 32 20.70 -9.45 3.32
CA LYS A 32 20.80 -10.73 2.59
C LYS A 32 20.06 -10.66 1.25
N LEU A 33 18.85 -10.11 1.22
CA LEU A 33 18.07 -9.96 0.00
C LEU A 33 18.76 -9.02 -1.00
N ARG A 34 19.31 -7.89 -0.52
CA ARG A 34 20.09 -6.93 -1.32
C ARG A 34 21.37 -7.51 -1.92
N ALA A 35 21.95 -8.53 -1.29
CA ALA A 35 23.13 -9.23 -1.83
C ALA A 35 22.79 -10.14 -3.04
N THR A 36 21.53 -10.22 -3.44
CA THR A 36 21.07 -10.95 -4.62
C THR A 36 20.79 -9.99 -5.79
N ASN A 37 20.40 -10.55 -6.95
CA ASN A 37 20.08 -9.76 -8.15
C ASN A 37 18.60 -9.33 -8.24
N VAL A 38 17.81 -9.50 -7.18
CA VAL A 38 16.40 -9.10 -7.19
C VAL A 38 16.25 -7.61 -6.95
N LYS A 39 15.31 -6.98 -7.64
CA LYS A 39 14.90 -5.60 -7.36
C LYS A 39 13.99 -5.57 -6.14
N ILE A 40 14.11 -4.55 -5.31
CA ILE A 40 13.30 -4.40 -4.10
C ILE A 40 12.42 -3.16 -4.23
N LYS A 41 11.15 -3.28 -3.83
CA LYS A 41 10.26 -2.13 -3.66
C LYS A 41 9.46 -2.30 -2.37
N PHE A 42 9.50 -1.28 -1.52
CA PHE A 42 8.72 -1.21 -0.30
C PHE A 42 7.35 -0.62 -0.60
N VAL A 43 6.29 -1.32 -0.23
CA VAL A 43 4.91 -0.93 -0.53
C VAL A 43 4.12 -0.65 0.73
N THR A 44 3.24 0.36 0.74
CA THR A 44 2.37 0.61 1.90
C THR A 44 1.09 1.39 1.57
N ASN A 45 0.01 1.07 2.27
CA ASN A 45 -1.27 1.79 2.24
C ASN A 45 -1.31 2.95 3.25
N THR A 46 -0.29 3.82 3.26
CA THR A 46 -0.31 5.01 4.12
C THR A 46 -1.16 6.13 3.53
N THR A 47 -1.93 6.82 4.37
CA THR A 47 -2.72 8.02 4.00
C THR A 47 -2.29 9.29 4.68
N LYS A 48 -1.32 9.21 5.61
CA LYS A 48 -1.02 10.29 6.54
C LYS A 48 0.38 10.87 6.37
N GLU A 49 1.31 10.11 5.82
CA GLU A 49 2.72 10.48 5.76
C GLU A 49 3.21 10.52 4.32
N SER A 50 3.96 11.58 3.99
CA SER A 50 4.67 11.68 2.72
C SER A 50 5.77 10.64 2.60
N LYS A 51 6.16 10.31 1.37
CA LYS A 51 7.27 9.41 1.04
C LYS A 51 8.56 9.86 1.73
N ARG A 52 8.81 11.18 1.79
CA ARG A 52 9.98 11.75 2.48
C ARG A 52 9.97 11.43 3.98
N LYS A 53 8.85 11.67 4.67
CA LYS A 53 8.73 11.39 6.11
C LYS A 53 8.86 9.90 6.42
N LEU A 54 8.24 9.06 5.59
CA LEU A 54 8.33 7.62 5.71
C LEU A 54 9.78 7.14 5.58
N HIS A 55 10.50 7.62 4.55
CA HIS A 55 11.92 7.33 4.38
C HIS A 55 12.75 7.76 5.60
N GLU A 56 12.60 9.00 6.06
CA GLU A 56 13.32 9.50 7.25
C GLU A 56 13.09 8.65 8.50
N ARG A 57 11.86 8.16 8.71
CA ARG A 57 11.54 7.26 9.82
C ARG A 57 12.22 5.90 9.65
N LEU A 58 12.10 5.27 8.49
CA LEU A 58 12.69 3.95 8.23
C LEU A 58 14.22 3.97 8.34
N SER A 59 14.88 5.02 7.85
CA SER A 59 16.32 5.21 8.02
C SER A 59 16.70 5.37 9.50
N ARG A 60 15.89 6.09 10.29
CA ARG A 60 16.15 6.29 11.72
C ARG A 60 16.11 4.98 12.52
N ILE A 61 15.20 4.07 12.16
CA ILE A 61 15.10 2.76 12.81
C ILE A 61 16.10 1.73 12.25
N GLY A 62 17.01 2.14 11.35
CA GLY A 62 18.17 1.37 10.93
C GLY A 62 18.05 0.66 9.58
N PHE A 63 16.99 0.91 8.79
CA PHE A 63 16.88 0.36 7.45
C PHE A 63 17.65 1.19 6.42
N ASP A 64 18.44 0.51 5.60
CA ASP A 64 19.07 1.07 4.41
C ASP A 64 18.09 0.96 3.23
N ILE A 65 17.34 2.03 2.97
CA ILE A 65 16.26 2.12 1.98
C ILE A 65 16.44 3.41 1.19
N HIS A 66 16.36 3.33 -0.13
CA HIS A 66 16.36 4.50 -1.00
C HIS A 66 14.92 5.00 -1.25
N LYS A 67 14.77 6.31 -1.48
CA LYS A 67 13.45 6.96 -1.64
C LYS A 67 12.67 6.43 -2.85
N ASP A 68 13.36 6.07 -3.92
CA ASP A 68 12.81 5.49 -5.15
C ASP A 68 12.34 4.03 -4.99
N GLU A 69 12.81 3.35 -3.94
CA GLU A 69 12.33 2.02 -3.57
C GLU A 69 10.99 2.06 -2.83
N ILE A 70 10.53 3.23 -2.37
CA ILE A 70 9.26 3.36 -1.65
C ILE A 70 8.13 3.63 -2.63
N PHE A 71 7.05 2.86 -2.54
CA PHE A 71 5.83 3.05 -3.31
C PHE A 71 4.62 3.05 -2.36
N THR A 72 3.92 4.17 -2.27
CA THR A 72 2.79 4.32 -1.36
C THR A 72 1.48 4.41 -2.13
N SER A 73 0.35 4.20 -1.45
CA SER A 73 -0.96 4.47 -2.04
C SER A 73 -1.17 5.96 -2.39
N LEU A 74 -0.42 6.88 -1.77
CA LEU A 74 -0.35 8.28 -2.20
C LEU A 74 0.39 8.41 -3.54
N THR A 75 1.50 7.68 -3.74
CA THR A 75 2.22 7.63 -5.02
C THR A 75 1.31 7.06 -6.12
N ALA A 76 0.57 5.98 -5.84
CA ALA A 76 -0.41 5.41 -6.77
C ALA A 76 -1.52 6.42 -7.13
N ALA A 77 -2.05 7.14 -6.13
CA ALA A 77 -3.02 8.22 -6.35
C ALA A 77 -2.44 9.32 -7.26
N ARG A 78 -1.19 9.76 -7.00
CA ARG A 78 -0.50 10.79 -7.78
C ARG A 78 -0.34 10.37 -9.24
N GLN A 79 0.11 9.14 -9.48
CA GLN A 79 0.24 8.59 -10.84
C GLN A 79 -1.09 8.54 -11.59
N LEU A 80 -2.18 8.12 -10.90
CA LEU A 80 -3.52 8.13 -11.50
C LEU A 80 -3.97 9.54 -11.89
N ILE A 81 -3.73 10.50 -10.98
CA ILE A 81 -4.06 11.91 -11.19
C ILE A 81 -3.31 12.47 -12.39
N ASP A 82 -2.00 12.24 -12.50
CA ASP A 82 -1.18 12.71 -13.62
C ASP A 82 -1.65 12.10 -14.95
N LYS A 83 -1.82 10.78 -14.96
CA LYS A 83 -2.25 10.02 -16.16
C LYS A 83 -3.57 10.52 -16.73
N ARG A 84 -4.46 11.02 -15.89
CA ARG A 84 -5.80 11.50 -16.26
C ARG A 84 -5.93 13.03 -16.23
N ASN A 85 -4.85 13.76 -15.95
CA ASN A 85 -4.84 15.21 -15.80
C ASN A 85 -5.95 15.72 -14.85
N LEU A 86 -6.04 15.07 -13.68
CA LEU A 86 -7.03 15.39 -12.66
C LEU A 86 -6.55 16.51 -11.73
N ARG A 87 -7.51 17.23 -11.16
CA ARG A 87 -7.34 18.33 -10.20
C ARG A 87 -8.26 18.05 -9.03
N PRO A 88 -7.78 17.39 -7.97
CA PRO A 88 -8.65 16.87 -6.93
C PRO A 88 -8.96 17.90 -5.84
N TYR A 89 -10.21 17.90 -5.38
CA TYR A 89 -10.54 18.34 -4.03
C TYR A 89 -10.06 17.27 -3.02
N MET A 90 -9.13 17.64 -2.15
CA MET A 90 -8.37 16.68 -1.33
C MET A 90 -8.86 16.60 0.12
N LEU A 91 -9.47 15.48 0.47
CA LEU A 91 -9.79 15.06 1.83
C LEU A 91 -8.72 14.10 2.35
N ILE A 92 -7.48 14.61 2.49
CA ILE A 92 -6.30 13.87 2.98
C ILE A 92 -5.64 14.63 4.12
N ALA A 93 -4.85 13.95 4.96
CA ALA A 93 -4.09 14.61 6.02
C ALA A 93 -3.12 15.67 5.45
N ASP A 94 -2.88 16.76 6.16
CA ASP A 94 -2.02 17.84 5.65
C ASP A 94 -0.58 17.39 5.39
N ALA A 95 -0.08 16.44 6.17
CA ALA A 95 1.23 15.82 5.94
C ALA A 95 1.32 15.01 4.63
N ALA A 96 0.19 14.56 4.07
CA ALA A 96 0.13 13.87 2.78
C ALA A 96 0.03 14.84 1.59
N LYS A 97 -0.34 16.11 1.82
CA LYS A 97 -0.42 17.13 0.75
C LYS A 97 0.93 17.44 0.11
N GLU A 98 2.03 17.14 0.79
CA GLU A 98 3.38 17.29 0.24
C GLU A 98 3.54 16.52 -1.09
N GLU A 99 2.86 15.38 -1.25
CA GLU A 99 2.89 14.57 -2.49
C GLU A 99 2.12 15.20 -3.66
N PHE A 100 1.29 16.21 -3.39
CA PHE A 100 0.34 16.81 -4.35
C PHE A 100 0.49 18.33 -4.44
N CYS A 101 1.58 18.90 -3.93
CA CYS A 101 1.74 20.33 -3.74
C CYS A 101 1.85 21.12 -5.06
N ASP A 102 2.19 20.44 -6.15
CA ASP A 102 2.32 20.96 -7.51
C ASP A 102 1.02 20.89 -8.32
N LEU A 103 -0.05 20.29 -7.76
CA LEU A 103 -1.33 20.18 -8.45
C LEU A 103 -2.09 21.51 -8.47
N PRO A 104 -2.81 21.82 -9.57
CA PRO A 104 -3.65 22.99 -9.64
C PRO A 104 -4.79 22.94 -8.61
N SER A 105 -5.10 24.09 -8.01
CA SER A 105 -6.18 24.27 -7.01
C SER A 105 -7.49 24.81 -7.59
N GLU A 106 -7.57 25.01 -8.90
CA GLU A 106 -8.73 25.56 -9.60
C GLU A 106 -9.33 24.53 -10.57
N ASN A 107 -10.60 24.74 -10.97
CA ASN A 107 -11.33 23.89 -11.91
C ASN A 107 -11.27 22.40 -11.53
N LEU A 108 -11.54 22.11 -10.26
CA LEU A 108 -11.42 20.78 -9.69
C LEU A 108 -12.37 19.81 -10.40
N ASN A 109 -11.85 18.64 -10.78
CA ASN A 109 -12.57 17.62 -11.56
C ASN A 109 -12.42 16.21 -10.94
N ALA A 110 -11.91 16.14 -9.71
CA ALA A 110 -11.82 14.92 -8.93
C ALA A 110 -12.02 15.21 -7.44
N VAL A 111 -12.30 14.18 -6.66
CA VAL A 111 -12.29 14.17 -5.20
C VAL A 111 -11.37 13.05 -4.76
N LEU A 112 -10.31 13.38 -4.02
CA LEU A 112 -9.38 12.40 -3.45
C LEU A 112 -9.65 12.24 -1.95
N VAL A 113 -9.96 11.02 -1.52
CA VAL A 113 -10.30 10.71 -0.13
C VAL A 113 -9.26 9.77 0.48
N GLY A 114 -8.58 10.25 1.52
CA GLY A 114 -7.74 9.47 2.44
C GLY A 114 -8.26 9.58 3.87
N LEU A 115 -7.52 9.09 4.85
CA LEU A 115 -7.90 9.26 6.26
C LEU A 115 -7.53 10.67 6.75
N ALA A 116 -8.54 11.55 6.83
CA ALA A 116 -8.39 12.93 7.28
C ALA A 116 -9.47 13.30 8.32
N PRO A 117 -9.36 12.84 9.58
CA PRO A 117 -10.39 13.06 10.60
C PRO A 117 -10.79 14.53 10.77
N GLU A 118 -9.84 15.45 10.68
CA GLU A 118 -10.06 16.89 10.78
C GLU A 118 -10.90 17.47 9.63
N LYS A 119 -10.97 16.76 8.49
CA LYS A 119 -11.75 17.15 7.30
C LYS A 119 -13.01 16.33 7.13
N PHE A 120 -13.27 15.36 8.00
CA PHE A 120 -14.45 14.51 7.96
C PHE A 120 -15.61 15.14 8.74
N ASN A 121 -15.98 16.35 8.32
CA ASN A 121 -17.11 17.10 8.83
C ASN A 121 -18.12 17.37 7.70
N TYR A 122 -19.33 17.78 8.11
CA TYR A 122 -20.46 17.96 7.19
C TYR A 122 -20.14 18.89 6.02
N GLU A 123 -19.45 20.01 6.26
CA GLU A 123 -19.15 21.01 5.22
C GLU A 123 -18.19 20.48 4.15
N HIS A 124 -17.11 19.82 4.57
CA HIS A 124 -16.14 19.25 3.65
C HIS A 124 -16.72 18.10 2.83
N LEU A 125 -17.54 17.24 3.47
CA LEU A 125 -18.22 16.15 2.79
C LEU A 125 -19.29 16.66 1.83
N THR A 126 -20.04 17.71 2.19
CA THR A 126 -21.01 18.37 1.31
C THR A 126 -20.32 19.00 0.10
N THR A 127 -19.14 19.59 0.29
CA THR A 127 -18.33 20.14 -0.81
C THR A 127 -17.88 19.04 -1.77
N ALA A 128 -17.29 17.95 -1.24
CA ALA A 128 -16.91 16.79 -2.04
C ALA A 128 -18.11 16.19 -2.80
N PHE A 129 -19.25 16.03 -2.12
CA PHE A 129 -20.49 15.56 -2.70
C PHE A 129 -20.94 16.40 -3.91
N ARG A 130 -20.92 17.73 -3.80
CA ARG A 130 -21.29 18.64 -4.90
C ARG A 130 -20.37 18.49 -6.11
N TYR A 131 -19.05 18.44 -5.90
CA TYR A 131 -18.11 18.19 -7.00
C TYR A 131 -18.43 16.87 -7.73
N ILE A 132 -18.75 15.81 -6.99
CA ILE A 132 -19.07 14.50 -7.59
C ILE A 132 -20.37 14.58 -8.42
N LEU A 133 -21.40 15.29 -7.94
CA LEU A 133 -22.63 15.52 -8.71
C LEU A 133 -22.40 16.32 -10.00
N GLU A 134 -21.40 17.19 -10.01
CA GLU A 134 -20.97 17.95 -11.20
C GLU A 134 -20.06 17.12 -12.14
N GLY A 135 -19.81 15.84 -11.83
CA GLY A 135 -19.08 14.91 -12.67
C GLY A 135 -17.62 14.68 -12.25
N ALA A 136 -17.19 15.18 -11.09
CA ALA A 136 -15.85 14.91 -10.58
C ALA A 136 -15.65 13.41 -10.26
N GLN A 137 -14.48 12.88 -10.59
CA GLN A 137 -14.15 11.48 -10.28
C GLN A 137 -13.88 11.29 -8.78
N LEU A 138 -14.52 10.30 -8.16
CA LEU A 138 -14.26 9.92 -6.76
C LEU A 138 -13.12 8.90 -6.69
N ILE A 139 -12.01 9.29 -6.06
CA ILE A 139 -10.82 8.46 -5.86
C ILE A 139 -10.61 8.23 -4.36
N ALA A 140 -10.44 6.98 -3.96
CA ALA A 140 -10.14 6.60 -2.58
C ALA A 140 -8.72 6.05 -2.48
N ILE A 141 -7.91 6.57 -1.56
CA ILE A 141 -6.56 6.04 -1.33
C ILE A 141 -6.63 4.59 -0.83
N HIS A 142 -7.59 4.29 0.05
CA HIS A 142 -8.02 2.93 0.41
C HIS A 142 -9.41 2.99 1.07
N LYS A 143 -10.08 1.84 1.19
CA LYS A 143 -11.44 1.73 1.76
C LYS A 143 -11.49 0.97 3.09
N ALA A 144 -10.43 1.07 3.89
CA ALA A 144 -10.36 0.38 5.18
C ALA A 144 -11.54 0.79 6.07
N ARG A 145 -12.19 -0.21 6.69
CA ARG A 145 -13.35 -0.02 7.57
C ARG A 145 -12.97 0.71 8.86
N TYR A 146 -11.86 0.29 9.45
CA TYR A 146 -11.32 0.82 10.70
C TYR A 146 -9.80 0.70 10.73
N TYR A 147 -9.17 1.35 11.70
CA TYR A 147 -7.77 1.18 12.04
C TYR A 147 -7.59 1.15 13.57
N LYS A 148 -6.48 0.58 14.04
CA LYS A 148 -6.16 0.52 15.46
C LYS A 148 -5.44 1.80 15.90
N ARG A 149 -5.88 2.37 17.02
CA ARG A 149 -5.22 3.44 17.78
C ARG A 149 -4.88 2.93 19.18
N SER A 150 -4.10 3.72 19.92
CA SER A 150 -3.79 3.46 21.33
C SER A 150 -5.04 3.38 22.21
N ASP A 151 -6.10 4.12 21.87
CA ASP A 151 -7.38 4.20 22.60
C ASP A 151 -8.47 3.24 22.09
N GLY A 152 -8.19 2.43 21.06
CA GLY A 152 -9.14 1.46 20.54
C GLY A 152 -9.23 1.41 19.01
N LEU A 153 -10.34 0.89 18.49
CA LEU A 153 -10.63 0.92 17.06
C LEU A 153 -11.24 2.28 16.70
N ALA A 154 -10.79 2.87 15.59
CA ALA A 154 -11.36 4.08 15.03
C ALA A 154 -11.75 3.89 13.57
N LEU A 155 -12.71 4.71 13.12
CA LEU A 155 -13.21 4.69 11.74
C LEU A 155 -12.08 4.96 10.74
N GLY A 156 -12.01 4.12 9.72
CA GLY A 156 -11.15 4.35 8.56
C GLY A 156 -11.82 5.26 7.52
N PRO A 157 -11.12 5.60 6.42
CA PRO A 157 -11.68 6.43 5.36
C PRO A 157 -12.85 5.74 4.64
N GLY A 158 -12.95 4.40 4.70
CA GLY A 158 -13.98 3.63 4.02
C GLY A 158 -15.41 4.03 4.39
N ALA A 159 -15.66 4.45 5.64
CA ALA A 159 -16.98 4.92 6.06
C ALA A 159 -17.40 6.21 5.32
N PHE A 160 -16.47 7.13 5.12
CA PHE A 160 -16.70 8.41 4.46
C PHE A 160 -16.76 8.25 2.94
N VAL A 161 -15.93 7.38 2.38
CA VAL A 161 -16.01 6.97 0.97
C VAL A 161 -17.38 6.35 0.69
N ALA A 162 -17.83 5.39 1.50
CA ALA A 162 -19.12 4.75 1.34
C ALA A 162 -20.29 5.74 1.47
N GLY A 163 -20.19 6.73 2.37
CA GLY A 163 -21.20 7.79 2.48
C GLY A 163 -21.30 8.64 1.21
N LEU A 164 -20.17 8.98 0.58
CA LEU A 164 -20.15 9.71 -0.70
C LEU A 164 -20.67 8.85 -1.84
N GLU A 165 -20.25 7.58 -1.94
CA GLU A 165 -20.75 6.62 -2.93
C GLU A 165 -22.28 6.47 -2.83
N TYR A 166 -22.80 6.26 -1.61
CA TYR A 166 -24.23 6.14 -1.36
C TYR A 166 -25.00 7.40 -1.78
N SER A 167 -24.49 8.58 -1.39
CA SER A 167 -25.19 9.85 -1.62
C SER A 167 -25.22 10.26 -3.10
N THR A 168 -24.20 9.86 -3.86
CA THR A 168 -24.01 10.26 -5.27
C THR A 168 -24.41 9.18 -6.27
N GLY A 169 -24.54 7.92 -5.83
CA GLY A 169 -24.72 6.76 -6.70
C GLY A 169 -23.46 6.37 -7.51
N CYS A 170 -22.34 7.08 -7.34
CA CYS A 170 -21.08 6.74 -7.99
C CYS A 170 -20.32 5.66 -7.20
N LYS A 171 -19.31 5.05 -7.84
CA LYS A 171 -18.34 4.17 -7.17
C LYS A 171 -16.99 4.84 -7.14
N ALA A 172 -16.34 4.81 -5.99
CA ALA A 172 -14.98 5.29 -5.83
C ALA A 172 -14.00 4.34 -6.51
N GLU A 173 -13.02 4.88 -7.22
CA GLU A 173 -11.86 4.13 -7.66
C GLU A 173 -10.84 4.07 -6.52
N ALA A 174 -10.60 2.88 -5.97
CA ALA A 174 -9.55 2.67 -4.99
C ALA A 174 -8.19 2.54 -5.70
N VAL A 175 -7.12 3.08 -5.10
CA VAL A 175 -5.77 3.03 -5.68
C VAL A 175 -4.74 2.29 -4.82
N GLY A 176 -5.07 2.00 -3.56
CA GLY A 176 -4.23 1.21 -2.66
C GLY A 176 -4.48 -0.29 -2.77
N LYS A 177 -3.71 -1.08 -2.01
CA LYS A 177 -3.97 -2.51 -1.80
C LYS A 177 -5.42 -2.74 -1.30
N PRO A 178 -6.14 -3.79 -1.72
CA PRO A 178 -5.72 -4.93 -2.57
C PRO A 178 -5.81 -4.71 -4.09
N GLU A 179 -5.99 -3.48 -4.57
CA GLU A 179 -6.27 -3.26 -6.00
C GLU A 179 -5.12 -3.71 -6.90
N ALA A 180 -5.44 -4.45 -7.97
CA ALA A 180 -4.42 -4.99 -8.88
C ALA A 180 -3.57 -3.90 -9.54
N THR A 181 -4.14 -2.71 -9.74
CA THR A 181 -3.44 -1.53 -10.25
C THR A 181 -2.30 -1.10 -9.34
N PHE A 182 -2.46 -1.21 -8.01
CA PHE A 182 -1.41 -0.87 -7.05
C PHE A 182 -0.16 -1.72 -7.26
N PHE A 183 -0.33 -3.05 -7.33
CA PHE A 183 0.80 -3.98 -7.51
C PHE A 183 1.45 -3.83 -8.88
N LYS A 184 0.66 -3.63 -9.94
CA LYS A 184 1.20 -3.37 -11.28
C LYS A 184 2.03 -2.10 -11.32
N SER A 185 1.51 -0.99 -10.78
CA SER A 185 2.23 0.28 -10.73
C SER A 185 3.50 0.21 -9.88
N ALA A 186 3.51 -0.59 -8.80
CA ALA A 186 4.72 -0.81 -8.01
C ALA A 186 5.83 -1.57 -8.79
N LEU A 187 5.45 -2.40 -9.78
CA LEU A 187 6.35 -3.17 -10.63
C LEU A 187 6.76 -2.44 -11.92
N GLU A 188 6.01 -1.42 -12.37
CA GLU A 188 6.28 -0.68 -13.62
C GLU A 188 7.73 -0.15 -13.66
N ASP A 189 8.18 0.52 -12.61
CA ASP A 189 9.55 1.06 -12.52
C ASP A 189 10.62 -0.05 -12.43
N LEU A 190 10.23 -1.26 -12.04
CA LEU A 190 11.13 -2.40 -11.94
C LEU A 190 11.26 -3.17 -13.25
N GLY A 191 10.41 -2.89 -14.24
CA GLY A 191 10.39 -3.63 -15.51
C GLY A 191 10.24 -5.14 -15.32
N CYS A 192 9.40 -5.53 -14.36
CA CYS A 192 9.21 -6.91 -13.94
C CYS A 192 7.75 -7.31 -14.16
N GLU A 193 7.52 -8.49 -14.75
CA GLU A 193 6.16 -9.02 -14.88
C GLU A 193 5.64 -9.54 -13.53
N PRO A 194 4.33 -9.47 -13.25
CA PRO A 194 3.77 -9.98 -11.98
C PRO A 194 4.19 -11.41 -11.64
N ALA A 195 4.25 -12.29 -12.63
CA ALA A 195 4.65 -13.70 -12.46
C ALA A 195 6.13 -13.89 -12.07
N GLU A 196 6.94 -12.84 -12.11
CA GLU A 196 8.36 -12.81 -11.74
C GLU A 196 8.58 -12.02 -10.44
N ALA A 197 7.51 -11.71 -9.71
CA ALA A 197 7.55 -10.94 -8.47
C ALA A 197 6.95 -11.71 -7.29
N VAL A 198 7.49 -11.42 -6.11
CA VAL A 198 6.97 -11.90 -4.81
C VAL A 198 6.48 -10.71 -4.00
N MET A 199 5.30 -10.82 -3.40
CA MET A 199 4.81 -9.92 -2.35
C MET A 199 5.03 -10.57 -0.98
N ILE A 200 5.62 -9.83 -0.03
CA ILE A 200 5.72 -10.21 1.38
C ILE A 200 4.87 -9.23 2.20
N GLY A 201 3.91 -9.73 2.98
CA GLY A 201 3.05 -8.90 3.81
C GLY A 201 2.39 -9.66 4.96
N ASP A 202 1.86 -8.94 5.94
CA ASP A 202 1.17 -9.50 7.12
C ASP A 202 -0.36 -9.54 6.96
N ASP A 203 -0.91 -8.85 5.96
CA ASP A 203 -2.34 -8.85 5.68
C ASP A 203 -2.67 -9.88 4.58
N ALA A 204 -3.34 -10.96 4.97
CA ALA A 204 -3.69 -12.04 4.05
C ALA A 204 -4.52 -11.54 2.84
N ARG A 205 -5.39 -10.55 3.02
CA ARG A 205 -6.28 -10.07 1.95
C ARG A 205 -5.66 -8.93 1.18
N ASP A 206 -5.23 -7.89 1.88
CA ASP A 206 -4.76 -6.66 1.25
C ASP A 206 -3.40 -6.89 0.58
N ASP A 207 -2.48 -7.60 1.23
CA ASP A 207 -1.14 -7.82 0.70
C ASP A 207 -1.10 -9.05 -0.20
N VAL A 208 -1.36 -10.22 0.39
CA VAL A 208 -1.09 -11.51 -0.24
C VAL A 208 -2.16 -11.84 -1.28
N GLY A 209 -3.44 -11.78 -0.91
CA GLY A 209 -4.56 -12.04 -1.80
C GLY A 209 -4.59 -11.08 -2.99
N GLY A 210 -4.47 -9.77 -2.74
CA GLY A 210 -4.41 -8.76 -3.81
C GLY A 210 -3.25 -8.97 -4.78
N ALA A 211 -2.05 -9.28 -4.27
CA ALA A 211 -0.88 -9.55 -5.11
C ALA A 211 -1.05 -10.84 -5.93
N MET A 212 -1.55 -11.91 -5.32
CA MET A 212 -1.72 -13.21 -5.99
C MET A 212 -2.80 -13.17 -7.07
N GLN A 213 -3.88 -12.40 -6.88
CA GLN A 213 -4.87 -12.15 -7.94
C GLN A 213 -4.28 -11.40 -9.14
N THR A 214 -3.17 -10.69 -8.95
CA THR A 214 -2.42 -10.00 -10.00
C THR A 214 -1.38 -10.91 -10.67
N GLY A 215 -1.16 -12.12 -10.15
CA GLY A 215 -0.21 -13.10 -10.66
C GLY A 215 1.13 -13.15 -9.92
N LEU A 216 1.31 -12.36 -8.85
CA LEU A 216 2.50 -12.44 -8.01
C LEU A 216 2.48 -13.70 -7.16
N HIS A 217 3.67 -14.15 -6.76
CA HIS A 217 3.78 -15.04 -5.61
C HIS A 217 3.50 -14.25 -4.34
N GLY A 218 2.83 -14.85 -3.37
CA GLY A 218 2.46 -14.19 -2.12
C GLY A 218 2.96 -14.94 -0.90
N ILE A 219 3.77 -14.28 -0.07
CA ILE A 219 4.28 -14.81 1.20
C ILE A 219 3.61 -14.05 2.34
N LEU A 220 2.83 -14.77 3.15
CA LEU A 220 2.20 -14.23 4.35
C LEU A 220 3.15 -14.36 5.53
N VAL A 221 3.45 -13.28 6.24
CA VAL A 221 4.22 -13.32 7.50
C VAL A 221 3.29 -13.34 8.71
N LYS A 222 3.66 -14.05 9.78
CA LYS A 222 2.85 -14.18 11.01
C LYS A 222 3.08 -13.06 12.03
N THR A 223 3.74 -11.98 11.62
CA THR A 223 3.92 -10.77 12.41
C THR A 223 2.75 -9.79 12.21
N GLY A 224 2.75 -8.65 12.91
CA GLY A 224 1.77 -7.58 12.66
C GLY A 224 0.31 -7.97 12.94
N LYS A 225 -0.55 -7.78 11.94
CA LYS A 225 -2.00 -7.98 12.02
C LYS A 225 -2.42 -9.44 11.91
N TYR A 226 -1.54 -10.33 11.41
CA TYR A 226 -1.83 -11.73 11.20
C TYR A 226 -2.46 -12.38 12.45
N ARG A 227 -3.48 -13.20 12.23
CA ARG A 227 -4.09 -14.11 13.20
C ARG A 227 -4.09 -15.53 12.64
N ALA A 228 -4.01 -16.51 13.53
CA ALA A 228 -4.03 -17.91 13.12
C ALA A 228 -5.31 -18.23 12.33
N GLY A 229 -5.15 -18.79 11.12
CA GLY A 229 -6.24 -19.05 10.18
C GLY A 229 -6.43 -17.95 9.14
N ASP A 230 -5.71 -16.83 9.22
CA ASP A 230 -5.77 -15.78 8.19
C ASP A 230 -5.30 -16.29 6.82
N GLU A 231 -4.40 -17.27 6.78
CA GLU A 231 -3.94 -17.95 5.57
C GLU A 231 -5.06 -18.66 4.79
N ASP A 232 -6.18 -18.96 5.45
CA ASP A 232 -7.36 -19.60 4.86
C ASP A 232 -8.42 -18.57 4.40
N LEU A 233 -8.20 -17.27 4.63
CA LEU A 233 -9.14 -16.21 4.22
C LEU A 233 -9.05 -15.85 2.73
N VAL A 234 -8.05 -16.38 2.02
CA VAL A 234 -7.80 -16.11 0.60
C VAL A 234 -7.67 -17.40 -0.19
N ASP A 235 -8.15 -17.35 -1.43
CA ASP A 235 -8.03 -18.43 -2.41
C ASP A 235 -7.54 -17.84 -3.75
N PRO A 236 -6.44 -18.35 -4.33
CA PRO A 236 -5.56 -19.40 -3.82
C PRO A 236 -4.87 -19.03 -2.49
N LYS A 237 -4.54 -20.04 -1.68
CA LYS A 237 -3.78 -19.88 -0.43
C LYS A 237 -2.40 -19.23 -0.69
N PRO A 238 -1.80 -18.54 0.30
CA PRO A 238 -0.46 -17.98 0.19
C PRO A 238 0.54 -18.99 -0.37
N THR A 239 1.44 -18.54 -1.25
CA THR A 239 2.53 -19.39 -1.80
C THR A 239 3.40 -19.97 -0.69
N PHE A 240 3.62 -19.20 0.38
CA PHE A 240 4.28 -19.64 1.59
C PHE A 240 3.77 -18.85 2.78
N VAL A 241 3.78 -19.46 3.97
CA VAL A 241 3.49 -18.78 5.24
C VAL A 241 4.75 -18.83 6.09
N ALA A 242 5.29 -17.66 6.41
CA ALA A 242 6.52 -17.48 7.16
C ALA A 242 6.21 -16.94 8.57
N GLU A 243 6.98 -17.35 9.58
CA GLU A 243 6.90 -16.81 10.93
C GLU A 243 7.22 -15.30 10.95
N ASP A 244 8.19 -14.87 10.15
CA ASP A 244 8.61 -13.47 10.03
C ASP A 244 9.23 -13.16 8.66
N PHE A 245 9.61 -11.90 8.46
CA PHE A 245 10.27 -11.43 7.24
C PHE A 245 11.62 -12.13 6.98
N ALA A 246 12.37 -12.49 8.01
CA ALA A 246 13.66 -13.17 7.84
C ALA A 246 13.50 -14.57 7.26
N GLN A 247 12.50 -15.34 7.73
CA GLN A 247 12.17 -16.62 7.15
C GLN A 247 11.62 -16.48 5.72
N ALA A 248 10.82 -15.45 5.44
CA ALA A 248 10.36 -15.17 4.07
C ALA A 248 11.53 -14.92 3.11
N VAL A 249 12.53 -14.12 3.51
CA VAL A 249 13.74 -13.90 2.71
C VAL A 249 14.52 -15.20 2.51
N ASN A 250 14.70 -16.02 3.55
CA ASN A 250 15.38 -17.31 3.42
C ASN A 250 14.69 -18.20 2.39
N TYR A 251 13.36 -18.34 2.48
CA TYR A 251 12.56 -19.10 1.53
C TYR A 251 12.72 -18.58 0.10
N ILE A 252 12.71 -17.26 -0.12
CA ILE A 252 12.92 -16.66 -1.45
C ILE A 252 14.31 -17.01 -1.97
N THR A 253 15.35 -16.82 -1.15
CA THR A 253 16.74 -17.08 -1.56
C THR A 253 16.96 -18.54 -1.91
N GLU A 254 16.39 -19.46 -1.15
CA GLU A 254 16.57 -20.90 -1.38
C GLU A 254 15.74 -21.39 -2.56
N THR A 255 14.47 -20.98 -2.66
CA THR A 255 13.51 -21.55 -3.63
C THR A 255 13.62 -20.93 -5.02
N PHE A 256 13.81 -19.61 -5.10
CA PHE A 256 13.73 -18.87 -6.36
C PHE A 256 15.08 -18.37 -6.87
N ILE A 257 16.13 -18.36 -6.04
CA ILE A 257 17.43 -17.77 -6.39
C ILE A 257 18.54 -18.83 -6.42
N VAL A 258 18.71 -19.65 -5.38
CA VAL A 258 19.84 -20.59 -5.24
C VAL A 258 19.60 -21.92 -5.95
N ASN A 259 18.36 -22.42 -6.01
CA ASN A 259 18.02 -23.70 -6.64
C ASN A 259 17.97 -23.63 -8.19
N GLN A 260 18.86 -22.84 -8.81
CA GLN A 260 19.05 -22.73 -10.26
C GLN A 260 20.52 -22.85 -10.63
#